data_AF-A0A2I0KVU1-F1
#
_entry.id   AF-A0A2I0KVU1-F1
#
_cell.length_a   1.000
_cell.length_b   1.000
_cell.length_c   1.000
_cell.angle_alpha   90.00
_cell.angle_beta   90.00
_cell.angle_gamma   90.00
#
_symmetry.space_group_name_H-M   'P 1'
#
loop_
_entity.id
_entity.type
_entity.pdbx_description
1 polymer ?
#
loop_
_entity_poly.entity_id
_entity_poly.type
_entity_poly.pdbx_seq_one_letter_code
_entity_poly.pdbx_strand_id
1 'polypeptide(L)'
;MSRRSASVPLLLLLLLLLFSFSLCSSNSLYDSFLQCLTSQRQSFDQASKIVYQESNSSFASVLNSYVRNRRFNTSSTPKPLIIVTPLLESDASGA
;
A
#
# COMPACT_ATOMS: atom_id res chain seq x y z
N MET A 1 -9.00 -42.88 36.11
CA MET A 1 -8.57 -41.47 36.18
C MET A 1 -7.93 -41.09 34.85
N SER A 2 -8.69 -40.37 34.02
CA SER A 2 -8.28 -40.02 32.65
C SER A 2 -7.14 -39.00 32.70
N ARG A 3 -5.95 -39.37 32.22
CA ARG A 3 -4.81 -38.45 32.10
C ARG A 3 -5.22 -37.38 31.09
N ARG A 4 -5.67 -36.22 31.56
CA ARG A 4 -5.84 -35.04 30.70
C ARG A 4 -4.45 -34.69 30.17
N SER A 5 -4.22 -35.01 28.91
CA SER A 5 -2.96 -34.77 28.25
C SER A 5 -2.73 -33.26 28.19
N ALA A 6 -1.79 -32.75 28.98
CA ALA A 6 -1.41 -31.32 29.01
C ALA A 6 -0.88 -30.80 27.67
N SER A 7 -0.69 -31.70 26.69
CA SER A 7 -0.32 -31.38 25.31
C SER A 7 -1.45 -30.72 24.51
N VAL A 8 -2.73 -31.01 24.81
CA VAL A 8 -3.88 -30.43 24.10
C VAL A 8 -4.02 -28.91 24.35
N PRO A 9 -4.00 -28.40 25.60
CA PRO A 9 -4.10 -26.95 25.83
C PRO A 9 -2.87 -26.19 25.32
N LEU A 10 -1.67 -26.81 25.34
CA LEU A 10 -0.45 -26.21 24.80
C LEU A 10 -0.53 -26.06 23.27
N LEU A 11 -1.02 -27.09 22.57
CA LEU A 11 -1.19 -27.09 21.12
C LEU A 11 -2.25 -26.08 20.69
N LEU A 12 -3.35 -25.95 21.45
CA LEU A 12 -4.38 -24.92 21.23
C LEU A 12 -3.80 -23.51 21.39
N LEU A 13 -3.01 -23.26 22.44
CA LEU A 13 -2.35 -21.97 22.68
C LEU A 13 -1.37 -21.62 21.55
N LEU A 14 -0.58 -22.60 21.08
CA LEU A 14 0.33 -22.41 19.95
C LEU A 14 -0.43 -22.05 18.66
N LEU A 15 -1.55 -22.73 18.37
CA LEU A 15 -2.41 -22.42 17.22
C LEU A 15 -3.01 -21.00 17.30
N LEU A 16 -3.46 -20.58 18.48
CA LEU A 16 -3.98 -19.22 18.72
C LEU A 16 -2.90 -18.15 18.52
N LEU A 17 -1.67 -18.41 18.99
CA LEU A 17 -0.54 -17.51 18.79
C LEU A 17 -0.17 -17.39 17.31
N LEU A 18 -0.10 -18.51 16.57
CA LEU A 18 0.19 -18.51 15.13
C LEU A 18 -0.89 -17.78 14.32
N PHE A 19 -2.16 -17.94 14.69
CA PHE A 19 -3.27 -17.23 14.03
C PHE A 19 -3.21 -15.71 14.26
N SER A 20 -2.77 -15.28 15.45
CA SER A 20 -2.62 -13.86 15.80
C SER A 20 -1.56 -13.16 14.95
N PHE A 21 -0.46 -13.85 14.60
CA PHE A 21 0.57 -13.31 13.71
C PHE A 21 0.09 -13.18 12.26
N SER A 22 -0.84 -14.02 11.82
CA SER A 22 -1.34 -14.02 10.44
C SER A 22 -2.27 -12.84 10.11
N LEU A 23 -2.76 -12.12 11.12
CA LEU A 23 -3.71 -11.00 10.97
C LEU A 23 -3.03 -9.64 10.81
N CYS A 24 -1.70 -9.57 10.93
CA CYS A 24 -0.95 -8.35 10.65
C CYS A 24 -0.76 -8.20 9.14
N SER A 25 -1.82 -7.79 8.45
CA SER A 25 -1.72 -7.33 7.07
C SER A 25 -1.04 -5.97 7.11
N SER A 26 0.24 -5.89 6.74
CA SER A 26 0.87 -4.60 6.46
C SER A 26 0.15 -4.02 5.24
N ASN A 27 -0.80 -3.09 5.46
CA ASN A 27 -1.39 -2.34 4.36
C ASN A 27 -0.26 -1.73 3.56
N SER A 28 -0.29 -1.89 2.24
CA SER A 28 0.72 -1.26 1.40
C SER A 28 0.66 0.26 1.62
N LEU A 29 1.78 0.95 1.41
CA LEU A 29 1.79 2.42 1.46
C LEU A 29 0.74 3.00 0.50
N TYR A 30 0.52 2.34 -0.63
CA TYR A 30 -0.53 2.67 -1.60
C TYR A 30 -1.94 2.58 -1.00
N ASP A 31 -2.28 1.46 -0.34
CA ASP A 31 -3.61 1.27 0.25
C ASP A 31 -3.86 2.27 1.39
N SER A 32 -2.84 2.50 2.23
CA SER A 32 -2.90 3.47 3.32
C SER A 32 -3.07 4.90 2.80
N PHE A 33 -2.37 5.25 1.72
CA PHE A 33 -2.46 6.57 1.08
C PHE A 33 -3.82 6.78 0.41
N LEU A 34 -4.34 5.79 -0.32
CA LEU A 34 -5.69 5.85 -0.88
C LEU A 34 -6.77 5.96 0.20
N GLN A 35 -6.63 5.22 1.29
CA GLN A 35 -7.55 5.33 2.41
C GLN A 35 -7.54 6.74 3.01
N CYS A 36 -6.37 7.37 3.12
CA CYS A 36 -6.26 8.75 3.59
C CYS A 36 -6.96 9.74 2.64
N LEU A 37 -6.65 9.69 1.34
CA LEU A 37 -7.25 10.58 0.33
C LEU A 37 -8.76 10.47 0.28
N THR A 38 -9.27 9.24 0.36
CA THR A 38 -10.71 8.99 0.34
C THR A 38 -11.41 9.49 1.60
N SER A 39 -10.74 9.42 2.74
CA SER A 39 -11.25 9.95 4.00
C SER A 39 -11.37 11.47 4.00
N GLN A 40 -10.52 12.16 3.24
CA GLN A 40 -10.53 13.63 3.22
C GLN A 40 -11.67 14.19 2.38
N ARG A 41 -11.77 13.83 1.10
CA ARG A 41 -12.80 14.38 0.19
C ARG A 41 -13.08 13.57 -1.09
N GLN A 42 -12.28 12.55 -1.42
CA GLN A 42 -12.39 11.86 -2.71
C GLN A 42 -13.13 10.52 -2.61
N SER A 43 -13.82 10.13 -3.69
CA SER A 43 -14.24 8.73 -3.82
C SER A 43 -13.03 7.83 -4.12
N PHE A 44 -13.09 6.56 -3.74
CA PHE A 44 -12.01 5.61 -4.03
C PHE A 44 -11.69 5.50 -5.52
N ASP A 45 -12.73 5.54 -6.37
CA ASP A 45 -12.58 5.52 -7.83
C ASP A 45 -11.88 6.78 -8.37
N GLN A 46 -12.03 7.94 -7.73
CA GLN A 46 -11.29 9.15 -8.10
C GLN A 46 -9.84 9.10 -7.59
N ALA A 47 -9.64 8.72 -6.33
CA ALA A 47 -8.30 8.65 -5.73
C ALA A 47 -7.41 7.65 -6.49
N SER A 48 -7.92 6.47 -6.82
CA SER A 48 -7.18 5.45 -7.58
C SER A 48 -6.85 5.84 -9.03
N LYS A 49 -7.50 6.86 -9.60
CA LYS A 49 -7.18 7.39 -10.94
C LYS A 49 -6.01 8.38 -10.93
N ILE A 50 -5.70 8.97 -9.78
CA ILE A 50 -4.64 9.98 -9.66
C ILE A 50 -3.41 9.48 -8.90
N VAL A 51 -3.48 8.30 -8.29
CA VAL A 51 -2.39 7.67 -7.52
C VAL A 51 -1.87 6.45 -8.27
N TYR A 52 -0.56 6.39 -8.49
CA TYR A 52 0.11 5.31 -9.20
C TYR A 52 1.22 4.70 -8.35
N GLN A 53 1.22 3.38 -8.21
CA GLN A 53 2.31 2.57 -7.66
C GLN A 53 3.00 1.75 -8.76
N GLU A 54 4.16 1.16 -8.47
CA GLU A 54 4.96 0.42 -9.45
C GLU A 54 4.19 -0.73 -10.14
N SER A 55 3.20 -1.34 -9.47
CA SER A 55 2.38 -2.42 -10.04
C SER A 55 1.36 -1.93 -11.07
N ASN A 56 1.08 -0.62 -11.16
CA ASN A 56 0.21 -0.08 -12.19
C ASN A 56 0.92 -0.08 -13.55
N SER A 57 0.27 -0.63 -14.57
CA SER A 57 0.82 -0.69 -15.94
C SER A 57 1.19 0.67 -16.53
N SER A 58 0.54 1.74 -16.06
CA SER A 58 0.79 3.13 -16.46
C SER A 58 1.95 3.80 -15.72
N PHE A 59 2.47 3.23 -14.62
CA PHE A 59 3.44 3.89 -13.74
C PHE A 59 4.67 4.40 -14.48
N ALA A 60 5.29 3.54 -15.30
CA ALA A 60 6.49 3.90 -16.06
C ALA A 60 6.22 5.00 -17.10
N SER A 61 5.05 4.96 -17.75
CA SER A 61 4.65 5.97 -18.74
C SER A 61 4.41 7.33 -18.07
N VAL A 62 3.67 7.34 -16.96
CA VAL A 62 3.42 8.53 -16.15
C VAL A 62 4.74 9.11 -15.66
N LEU A 63 5.60 8.32 -15.02
CA LEU A 63 6.90 8.78 -14.52
C LEU A 63 7.74 9.43 -15.63
N ASN A 64 7.89 8.75 -16.77
CA ASN A 64 8.71 9.23 -17.87
C ASN A 64 8.16 10.52 -18.51
N SER A 65 6.84 10.73 -18.48
CA SER A 65 6.23 11.96 -19.02
C SER A 65 6.60 13.22 -18.23
N TYR A 66 6.90 13.08 -16.92
CA TYR A 66 7.24 14.19 -16.03
C TYR A 66 8.75 14.37 -15.81
N VAL A 67 9.59 13.39 -16.15
CA VAL A 67 11.06 13.54 -16.06
C VAL A 67 11.55 14.49 -17.16
N ARG A 68 11.91 15.72 -16.77
CA ARG A 68 12.45 16.73 -17.70
C ARG A 68 13.96 16.62 -17.92
N ASN A 69 14.70 16.16 -16.92
CA ASN A 69 16.15 16.02 -17.00
C ASN A 69 16.53 14.54 -17.17
N ARG A 70 17.17 14.21 -18.30
CA ARG A 70 17.60 12.84 -18.64
C ARG A 70 18.53 12.22 -17.60
N ARG A 71 19.26 13.02 -16.80
CA ARG A 71 20.10 12.51 -15.71
C ARG A 71 19.30 11.73 -14.66
N PHE A 72 17.99 11.98 -14.53
CA PHE A 72 17.09 11.28 -13.62
C PHE A 72 16.36 10.09 -14.27
N ASN A 73 16.57 9.85 -15.58
CA ASN A 73 15.98 8.73 -16.31
C ASN A 73 16.98 7.60 -16.52
N THR A 74 17.61 7.13 -15.43
CA THR A 74 18.47 5.94 -15.45
C THR A 74 17.89 4.84 -14.58
N SER A 75 18.32 3.59 -14.80
CA SER A 75 17.95 2.44 -13.96
C SER A 75 18.49 2.54 -12.53
N SER A 76 19.62 3.24 -12.34
CA SER A 76 20.23 3.47 -11.03
C SER A 76 19.61 4.62 -10.25
N THR A 77 18.82 5.49 -10.89
CA THR A 77 18.14 6.60 -10.20
C THR A 77 16.97 6.03 -9.40
N PRO A 78 16.91 6.26 -8.06
CA PRO A 78 15.79 5.81 -7.24
C PRO A 78 14.44 6.26 -7.80
N LYS A 79 13.46 5.36 -7.81
CA LYS A 79 12.10 5.63 -8.29
C LYS A 79 11.21 5.96 -7.10
N PRO A 80 10.20 6.84 -7.30
CA PRO A 80 9.24 7.11 -6.24
C PRO A 80 8.44 5.84 -5.93
N LEU A 81 8.04 5.67 -4.67
CA LEU A 81 7.18 4.55 -4.27
C LEU A 81 5.75 4.74 -4.83
N ILE A 82 5.31 6.00 -4.92
CA ILE A 82 3.98 6.41 -5.38
C ILE A 82 4.12 7.71 -6.18
N ILE A 83 3.33 7.86 -7.24
CA ILE A 83 3.18 9.10 -8.00
C ILE A 83 1.75 9.59 -7.84
N VAL A 84 1.58 10.89 -7.55
CA VAL A 84 0.27 11.55 -7.47
C VAL A 84 0.16 12.58 -8.58
N THR A 85 -0.87 12.48 -9.42
CA THR A 85 -1.16 13.42 -10.51
C THR A 85 -2.51 14.11 -10.25
N PRO A 86 -2.55 15.17 -9.42
CA PRO A 86 -3.79 15.87 -9.12
C PRO A 86 -4.40 16.48 -10.39
N LEU A 87 -5.72 16.41 -10.53
CA LEU A 87 -6.47 17.01 -11.65
C LEU A 87 -7.10 18.36 -11.25
N LEU A 88 -7.43 18.50 -9.96
CA LEU A 88 -8.02 19.68 -9.35
C LEU A 88 -7.16 20.16 -8.17
N GLU A 89 -7.31 21.42 -7.78
CA GLU A 89 -6.61 21.99 -6.63
C GLU A 89 -6.94 21.27 -5.31
N SER A 90 -8.18 20.77 -5.19
CA SER A 90 -8.62 19.95 -4.06
C SER A 90 -7.83 18.65 -3.93
N ASP A 91 -7.35 18.11 -5.05
CA ASP A 91 -6.60 16.86 -5.07
C ASP A 91 -5.17 17.08 -4.58
N ALA A 92 -4.57 18.23 -4.92
CA ALA A 92 -3.23 18.61 -4.46
C ALA A 92 -3.21 18.97 -2.97
N SER A 93 -4.27 19.59 -2.45
CA SER A 93 -4.37 19.97 -1.03
C SER A 93 -4.53 18.77 -0.09
N GLY A 94 -4.98 17.62 -0.61
CA GLY A 94 -5.14 16.39 0.17
C GLY A 94 -3.98 15.40 0.05
N ALA A 95 -3.01 15.68 -0.83
CA ALA A 95 -1.85 14.83 -1.12
C ALA A 95 -0.66 15.10 -0.18
#